data_AF-A0A966ISB6-F1
#
_entry.id   AF-A0A966ISB6-F1
#
_cell.length_a   1.000
_cell.length_b   1.000
_cell.length_c   1.000
_cell.angle_alpha   90.00
_cell.angle_beta   90.00
_cell.angle_gamma   90.00
#
_symmetry.space_group_name_H-M   'P 1'
#
loop_
_entity.id
_entity.type
_entity.pdbx_description
1 polymer ?
#
loop_
_entity_poly.entity_id
_entity_poly.type
_entity_poly.pdbx_seq_one_letter_code
_entity_poly.pdbx_strand_id
1 'polypeptide(L)'
;IDKSWLTRISTPVVTLDHGWGYSAQVWHPFPGISMALGLHGQFIFVDPASRTVIVKVSDNPTGSDNEEPTAEVLYAISQSKV
;
A
#
# COMPACT_ATOMS: atom_id res chain seq x y z
N ILE A 1 -7.21 3.68 17.68
CA ILE A 1 -7.59 2.38 17.08
C ILE A 1 -7.29 1.27 18.08
N ASP A 2 -8.22 0.33 18.30
CA ASP A 2 -7.98 -0.81 19.19
C ASP A 2 -6.94 -1.79 18.61
N LYS A 3 -6.21 -2.52 19.47
CA LYS A 3 -5.18 -3.46 19.03
C LYS A 3 -5.73 -4.57 18.12
N SER A 4 -6.92 -5.09 18.43
CA SER A 4 -7.56 -6.11 17.59
C SER A 4 -7.88 -5.57 16.20
N TRP A 5 -8.29 -4.30 16.11
CA TRP A 5 -8.57 -3.64 14.83
C TRP A 5 -7.28 -3.39 14.05
N LEU A 6 -6.19 -3.00 14.71
CA LEU A 6 -4.89 -2.85 14.07
C LEU A 6 -4.40 -4.19 13.49
N THR A 7 -4.48 -5.28 14.27
CA THR A 7 -4.15 -6.62 13.79
C THR A 7 -5.00 -7.02 12.59
N ARG A 8 -6.32 -6.77 12.65
CA ARG A 8 -7.24 -7.08 11.55
C ARG A 8 -6.87 -6.37 10.25
N ILE A 9 -6.49 -5.10 10.33
CA ILE A 9 -6.05 -4.30 9.17
C ILE A 9 -4.69 -4.77 8.65
N SER A 10 -3.75 -5.12 9.53
CA SER A 10 -2.39 -5.55 9.15
C SER A 10 -2.27 -7.00 8.66
N THR A 11 -3.35 -7.79 8.75
CA THR A 11 -3.34 -9.21 8.36
C THR A 11 -4.19 -9.41 7.10
N PRO A 12 -3.58 -9.70 5.93
CA PRO A 12 -4.34 -10.02 4.72
C PRO A 12 -5.13 -11.33 4.94
N VAL A 13 -6.36 -11.39 4.41
CA VAL A 13 -7.22 -12.58 4.54
C VAL A 13 -7.61 -13.22 3.22
N VAL A 14 -7.38 -12.49 2.12
CA VAL A 14 -7.60 -12.94 0.75
C VAL A 14 -6.53 -12.32 -0.14
N THR A 15 -6.35 -12.90 -1.32
CA THR A 15 -5.56 -12.32 -2.40
C THR A 15 -6.53 -11.86 -3.49
N LEU A 16 -6.38 -10.62 -3.97
CA LEU A 16 -7.23 -10.03 -5.00
C LEU A 16 -6.37 -9.55 -6.19
N ASP A 17 -6.82 -8.50 -6.86
CA ASP A 17 -6.15 -7.86 -8.00
C ASP A 17 -4.63 -7.70 -7.75
N HIS A 18 -3.85 -7.76 -8.83
CA HIS A 18 -2.38 -7.69 -8.79
C HIS A 18 -1.69 -8.85 -8.02
N GLY A 19 -2.46 -9.84 -7.56
CA GLY A 19 -1.93 -10.91 -6.70
C GLY A 19 -1.58 -10.42 -5.29
N TRP A 20 -2.13 -9.28 -4.86
CA TRP A 20 -1.84 -8.68 -3.57
C TRP A 20 -2.79 -9.16 -2.47
N GLY A 21 -2.30 -9.16 -1.24
CA GLY A 21 -3.14 -9.42 -0.08
C GLY A 21 -4.14 -8.29 0.15
N TYR A 22 -5.30 -8.60 0.71
CA TYR A 22 -6.32 -7.61 1.03
C TYR A 22 -7.03 -7.93 2.35
N SER A 23 -7.30 -6.89 3.14
CA SER A 23 -8.14 -6.98 4.33
C SER A 23 -8.62 -5.60 4.78
N ALA A 24 -9.85 -5.54 5.31
CA ALA A 24 -10.36 -4.34 6.01
C ALA A 24 -10.12 -3.00 5.27
N GLN A 25 -10.36 -2.96 3.95
CA GLN A 25 -10.17 -1.81 3.08
C GLN A 25 -8.70 -1.42 2.80
N VAL A 26 -7.75 -2.32 3.03
CA VAL A 26 -6.31 -2.09 2.88
C VAL A 26 -5.66 -3.19 2.03
N TRP A 27 -4.83 -2.77 1.09
CA TRP A 27 -4.00 -3.62 0.25
C TRP A 27 -2.68 -3.96 0.95
N HIS A 28 -2.15 -5.14 0.66
CA HIS A 28 -0.89 -5.67 1.19
C HIS A 28 -0.02 -6.14 0.01
N PRO A 29 0.66 -5.22 -0.70
CA PRO A 29 1.43 -5.53 -1.90
C PRO A 29 2.73 -6.29 -1.62
N PHE A 30 3.29 -6.15 -0.41
CA PHE A 30 4.50 -6.83 0.04
C PHE A 30 4.34 -7.29 1.50
N PRO A 31 5.16 -8.24 1.99
CA PRO A 31 5.10 -8.68 3.38
C PRO A 31 5.27 -7.53 4.37
N GLY A 32 4.31 -7.37 5.28
CA GLY A 32 4.35 -6.33 6.32
C GLY A 32 4.02 -4.92 5.85
N ILE A 33 3.68 -4.72 4.58
CA ILE A 33 3.32 -3.43 4.01
C ILE A 33 1.80 -3.27 3.97
N SER A 34 1.32 -2.09 4.34
CA SER A 34 -0.08 -1.70 4.19
C SER A 34 -0.19 -0.54 3.21
N MET A 35 -1.17 -0.61 2.31
CA MET A 35 -1.37 0.39 1.25
C MET A 35 -2.85 0.71 1.04
N ALA A 36 -3.18 1.99 0.90
CA ALA A 36 -4.47 2.43 0.39
C ALA A 36 -4.28 2.97 -1.04
N LEU A 37 -5.20 2.59 -1.92
CA LEU A 37 -5.24 3.03 -3.32
C LEU A 37 -6.43 3.95 -3.55
N GLY A 38 -6.24 4.93 -4.43
CA GLY A 38 -7.31 5.79 -4.92
C GLY A 38 -7.16 6.11 -6.40
N LEU A 39 -8.28 6.36 -7.06
CA LEU A 39 -8.34 6.73 -8.47
C LEU A 39 -7.43 7.92 -8.80
N HIS A 40 -6.95 7.98 -10.03
CA HIS A 40 -6.02 9.03 -10.50
C HIS A 40 -4.65 8.99 -9.83
N GLY A 41 -4.26 7.83 -9.26
CA GLY A 41 -2.92 7.58 -8.77
C GLY A 41 -2.66 8.08 -7.34
N GLN A 42 -3.64 7.96 -6.44
CA GLN A 42 -3.47 8.26 -5.02
C GLN A 42 -2.95 7.04 -4.27
N PHE A 43 -1.96 7.24 -3.40
CA PHE A 43 -1.40 6.17 -2.57
C PHE A 43 -1.14 6.67 -1.16
N ILE A 44 -1.48 5.85 -0.17
CA ILE A 44 -0.90 5.91 1.18
C ILE A 44 -0.18 4.59 1.37
N PHE A 45 1.15 4.61 1.48
CA PHE A 45 1.99 3.43 1.63
C PHE A 45 2.66 3.47 3.00
N VAL A 46 2.55 2.38 3.76
CA VAL A 46 3.06 2.26 5.12
C VAL A 46 3.98 1.06 5.22
N ASP A 47 5.23 1.33 5.58
CA ASP A 47 6.23 0.33 5.95
C ASP A 47 6.61 0.50 7.43
N PRO A 48 6.04 -0.32 8.34
CA PRO A 48 6.40 -0.27 9.75
C PRO A 48 7.86 -0.63 10.04
N ALA A 49 8.49 -1.47 9.21
CA ALA A 49 9.86 -1.94 9.45
C ALA A 49 10.89 -0.82 9.26
N SER A 50 10.73 -0.02 8.20
CA SER A 50 11.54 1.19 7.98
C SER A 50 11.00 2.42 8.72
N ARG A 51 9.82 2.32 9.36
CA ARG A 51 9.09 3.44 9.98
C ARG A 51 8.74 4.54 8.97
N THR A 52 8.42 4.14 7.75
CA THR A 52 8.14 5.05 6.64
C THR A 52 6.65 5.09 6.32
N VAL A 53 6.14 6.30 6.09
CA VAL A 53 4.85 6.53 5.45
C VAL A 53 5.09 7.40 4.22
N ILE A 54 4.63 6.96 3.06
CA ILE A 54 4.69 7.73 1.82
C ILE A 54 3.26 8.06 1.40
N VAL A 55 2.99 9.35 1.20
CA VAL A 55 1.72 9.84 0.65
C VAL A 55 2.00 10.37 -0.75
N LYS A 56 1.37 9.78 -1.75
CA LYS A 56 1.45 10.21 -3.15
C LYS A 56 0.08 10.67 -3.60
N VAL A 57 0.01 11.91 -4.05
CA VAL A 57 -1.21 12.54 -4.58
C VAL A 57 -0.96 12.86 -6.05
N SER A 58 -1.93 12.63 -6.91
CA SER A 58 -1.76 12.78 -8.36
C SER A 58 -3.10 13.13 -9.04
N ASP A 59 -3.04 13.50 -10.32
CA ASP A 59 -4.20 13.66 -11.20
C ASP A 59 -3.94 12.91 -12.51
N ASN A 60 -3.72 11.60 -12.41
CA ASN A 60 -3.41 10.79 -13.59
C ASN A 60 -4.65 10.65 -14.49
N PRO A 61 -4.47 10.54 -15.82
CA PRO A 61 -5.57 10.25 -16.74
C PRO A 61 -6.34 8.99 -16.34
N THR A 62 -7.66 9.01 -16.49
CA THR A 62 -8.52 7.85 -16.22
C THR A 62 -8.07 6.64 -17.03
N GLY A 63 -7.97 5.48 -16.38
CA GLY A 63 -7.52 4.23 -17.02
C GLY A 63 -6.00 4.10 -17.17
N SER A 64 -5.22 5.00 -16.58
CA SER A 64 -3.77 4.80 -16.47
C SER A 64 -3.47 3.58 -15.59
N ASP A 65 -2.73 2.61 -16.12
CA ASP A 65 -2.31 1.42 -15.40
C ASP A 65 -0.89 1.63 -14.84
N ASN A 66 -0.81 2.05 -13.57
CA ASN A 66 0.47 2.32 -12.92
C ASN A 66 0.53 1.93 -11.45
N GLU A 67 -0.41 1.11 -10.98
CA GLU A 67 -0.51 0.73 -9.57
C GLU A 67 0.67 -0.14 -9.13
N GLU A 68 0.93 -1.23 -9.85
CA GLU A 68 2.07 -2.13 -9.60
C GLU A 68 3.43 -1.41 -9.64
N PRO A 69 3.81 -0.72 -10.74
CA PRO A 69 5.10 -0.05 -10.78
C PRO A 69 5.23 1.09 -9.75
N THR A 70 4.12 1.74 -9.39
CA THR A 70 4.15 2.74 -8.30
C THR A 70 4.44 2.05 -6.96
N ALA A 71 3.76 0.94 -6.64
CA ALA A 71 3.97 0.21 -5.40
C ALA A 71 5.43 -0.28 -5.27
N GLU A 72 6.04 -0.76 -6.35
CA GLU A 72 7.45 -1.17 -6.40
C GLU A 72 8.41 -0.01 -6.06
N VAL A 73 8.20 1.17 -6.67
CA VAL A 73 9.02 2.36 -6.39
C VAL A 73 8.84 2.83 -4.95
N LEU A 74 7.60 2.84 -4.44
CA LEU A 74 7.32 3.22 -3.05
C LEU A 74 8.00 2.25 -2.07
N TYR A 75 8.00 0.95 -2.36
CA TYR A 75 8.72 -0.03 -1.58
C TYR A 75 10.23 0.23 -1.62
N ALA A 76 10.83 0.42 -2.80
CA ALA A 76 12.25 0.72 -2.93
C ALA A 76 12.66 2.00 -2.16
N ILE A 77 11.83 3.05 -2.20
CA ILE A 77 12.05 4.28 -1.41
C ILE A 77 11.98 3.97 0.08
N SER A 78 11.00 3.20 0.54
CA SER A 78 10.87 2.85 1.97
C SER A 78 12.07 2.05 2.50
N GLN A 79 12.76 1.29 1.65
CA GLN A 79 13.97 0.56 2.02
C GLN A 79 15.25 1.42 1.95
N SER A 80 15.16 2.63 1.40
CA SER A 80 16.32 3.51 1.23
C SER A 80 16.69 4.15 2.56
N LYS A 81 17.91 3.87 3.04
CA LYS A 81 18.48 4.51 4.23
C LYS A 81 19.09 5.84 3.81
N VAL A 82 18.32 6.93 3.91
CA VAL A 82 18.87 8.30 3.84
C VAL A 82 19.48 8.65 5.19
#